data_AF-A0A517MAB9-F1
#
_entry.id   AF-A0A517MAB9-F1
#
_cell.length_a   1.000
_cell.length_b   1.000
_cell.length_c   1.000
_cell.angle_alpha   90.00
_cell.angle_beta   90.00
_cell.angle_gamma   90.00
#
_symmetry.space_group_name_H-M   'P 1'
#
loop_
_entity.id
_entity.type
_entity.pdbx_description
1 polymer ?
#
loop_
_entity_poly.entity_id
_entity_poly.type
_entity_poly.pdbx_seq_one_letter_code
_entity_poly.pdbx_strand_id
1 'polypeptide(L)'
;MSHLNDEVLSPSNSVEVARNGAKGASGDALPDGWEWATLKEIVKSITYGHTASACHEPVGPRFLRITDIQGGGVDWSSVPYCECDEVKKYGLKNGDIVIARTGATTGKNFLIGDLGEPSVFASYLIRLETLEDFSAEFLSKFMQTPYYWQQITTVSKGSAQPGANATILSKLAIPVAPLAEQSRIVSAIESLQSRSSRARELLSEVGPLIGQLRQSVLRDAFSGKLTADWRRQNPAPSGETARELLLRIRTERKERWQSEQLAKYEAKGKQPPKNWQDKYKEPDPVDESDLPELPDGWCWARFEEVLEELRNGLSPKPKETPPGIPILRINSVRARTVTLDEVRYLDGAEESLPVYRLRDGDLLFTRYNGSIDLLGVCGMVRDLNEKELLYPDKLMRVRFGHDLILPEFIELYFAAPDARNRVTEKAKTTSGQQGVSGGDIKGQPIAIAPVEEQREVVRRVCEMMERINELENGLASIESSLTELDQSILSKAFRGELVPQDPSDEPASELLARIRKQRQATKTKPN
;
A
#
# COMPACT_ATOMS: atom_id res chain seq x y z
N MET A 1 -0.02 54.97 -39.98
CA MET A 1 -1.49 54.84 -39.94
C MET A 1 -1.84 53.42 -40.35
N SER A 2 -2.07 52.55 -39.37
CA SER A 2 -2.61 51.21 -39.61
C SER A 2 -3.33 50.80 -38.33
N HIS A 3 -4.63 51.09 -38.29
CA HIS A 3 -5.55 50.54 -37.32
C HIS A 3 -5.65 49.03 -37.58
N LEU A 4 -5.27 48.21 -36.61
CA LEU A 4 -5.61 46.79 -36.58
C LEU A 4 -6.67 46.61 -35.49
N ASN A 5 -7.79 46.04 -35.93
CA ASN A 5 -9.02 45.83 -35.20
C ASN A 5 -8.83 45.10 -33.86
N ASP A 6 -9.35 45.69 -32.79
CA ASP A 6 -9.84 44.92 -31.63
C ASP A 6 -11.15 44.24 -32.05
N GLU A 7 -11.07 43.00 -32.53
CA GLU A 7 -12.25 42.14 -32.65
C GLU A 7 -12.68 41.69 -31.25
N VAL A 8 -13.76 42.33 -30.78
CA VAL A 8 -14.55 41.88 -29.64
C VAL A 8 -15.10 40.48 -29.97
N LEU A 9 -14.47 39.43 -29.44
CA LEU A 9 -14.97 38.07 -29.49
C LEU A 9 -16.38 38.02 -28.87
N SER A 10 -17.38 37.80 -29.71
CA SER A 10 -18.76 37.60 -29.28
C SER A 10 -18.91 36.27 -28.50
N PRO A 11 -19.85 36.18 -27.53
CA PRO A 11 -20.06 34.98 -26.73
C PRO A 11 -20.32 33.70 -27.54
N SER A 12 -20.86 33.83 -28.76
CA SER A 12 -21.24 32.73 -29.65
C SER A 12 -20.04 31.90 -30.14
N ASN A 13 -18.88 32.50 -30.40
CA ASN A 13 -17.69 31.77 -30.90
C ASN A 13 -17.04 30.87 -29.83
N SER A 14 -17.15 31.22 -28.55
CA SER A 14 -16.55 30.44 -27.45
C SER A 14 -17.34 29.16 -27.17
N VAL A 15 -18.67 29.22 -27.31
CA VAL A 15 -19.58 28.07 -27.18
C VAL A 15 -19.42 27.11 -28.36
N GLU A 16 -19.16 27.61 -29.56
CA GLU A 16 -18.95 26.78 -30.75
C GLU A 16 -17.63 26.00 -30.71
N VAL A 17 -16.57 26.60 -30.15
CA VAL A 17 -15.29 25.90 -29.87
C VAL A 17 -15.44 24.88 -28.73
N ALA A 18 -16.22 25.17 -27.69
CA ALA A 18 -16.56 24.20 -26.64
C ALA A 18 -17.43 23.05 -27.19
N ARG A 19 -18.40 23.35 -28.05
CA ARG A 19 -19.24 22.36 -28.76
C ARG A 19 -18.42 21.48 -29.71
N ASN A 20 -17.46 22.07 -30.46
CA ASN A 20 -16.61 21.32 -31.39
C ASN A 20 -15.51 20.53 -30.67
N GLY A 21 -14.97 21.02 -29.54
CA GLY A 21 -14.07 20.28 -28.67
C GLY A 21 -14.76 19.14 -27.90
N ALA A 22 -16.02 19.33 -27.48
CA ALA A 22 -16.82 18.32 -26.78
C ALA A 22 -17.38 17.24 -27.72
N LYS A 23 -17.85 17.61 -28.92
CA LYS A 23 -18.27 16.64 -29.96
C LYS A 23 -17.14 15.67 -30.35
N GLY A 24 -15.88 16.11 -30.26
CA GLY A 24 -14.71 15.27 -30.57
C GLY A 24 -14.31 14.29 -29.47
N ALA A 25 -14.83 14.40 -28.25
CA ALA A 25 -14.37 13.62 -27.10
C ALA A 25 -15.39 12.61 -26.53
N SER A 26 -16.69 12.87 -26.63
CA SER A 26 -17.73 11.96 -26.09
C SER A 26 -18.63 11.29 -27.13
N GLY A 27 -18.72 11.78 -28.37
CA GLY A 27 -19.53 11.17 -29.44
C GLY A 27 -21.06 11.16 -29.23
N ASP A 28 -21.55 11.19 -27.99
CA ASP A 28 -22.95 11.10 -27.63
C ASP A 28 -23.65 12.47 -27.66
N ALA A 29 -24.88 12.51 -28.18
CA ALA A 29 -25.75 13.67 -28.11
C ALA A 29 -26.14 13.95 -26.65
N LEU A 30 -26.29 15.23 -26.27
CA LEU A 30 -26.85 15.56 -24.97
C LEU A 30 -28.33 15.13 -24.90
N PRO A 31 -28.83 14.78 -23.70
CA PRO A 31 -30.24 14.57 -23.45
C PRO A 31 -31.12 15.75 -23.90
N ASP A 32 -32.40 15.48 -24.13
CA ASP A 32 -33.37 16.54 -24.41
C ASP A 32 -33.47 17.49 -23.21
N GLY A 33 -33.50 18.81 -23.49
CA GLY A 33 -33.53 19.85 -22.46
C GLY A 33 -32.17 20.19 -21.83
N TRP A 34 -31.09 19.46 -22.14
CA TRP A 34 -29.75 19.78 -21.67
C TRP A 34 -29.01 20.72 -22.63
N GLU A 35 -28.05 21.50 -22.11
CA GLU A 35 -27.20 22.38 -22.92
C GLU A 35 -25.74 22.39 -22.45
N TRP A 36 -24.82 22.48 -23.41
CA TRP A 36 -23.41 22.74 -23.12
C TRP A 36 -23.19 24.19 -22.69
N ALA A 37 -22.54 24.39 -21.55
CA ALA A 37 -22.05 25.68 -21.08
C ALA A 37 -20.57 25.62 -20.70
N THR A 38 -19.92 26.77 -20.70
CA THR A 38 -18.57 26.90 -20.11
C THR A 38 -18.66 27.12 -18.60
N LEU A 39 -17.65 26.70 -17.84
CA LEU A 39 -17.59 26.98 -16.40
C LEU A 39 -17.78 28.46 -16.10
N LYS A 40 -17.16 29.33 -16.91
CA LYS A 40 -17.30 30.78 -16.79
C LYS A 40 -18.75 31.21 -16.76
N GLU A 41 -19.62 30.60 -17.56
CA GLU A 41 -21.04 30.97 -17.71
C GLU A 41 -21.86 30.62 -16.48
N ILE A 42 -21.54 29.52 -15.79
CA ILE A 42 -22.35 28.99 -14.68
C ILE A 42 -21.83 29.35 -13.27
N VAL A 43 -20.62 29.90 -13.17
CA VAL A 43 -20.06 30.41 -11.90
C VAL A 43 -20.12 31.93 -11.82
N LYS A 44 -20.32 32.43 -10.60
CA LYS A 44 -20.31 33.85 -10.24
C LYS A 44 -18.89 34.40 -10.26
N SER A 45 -17.94 33.70 -9.64
CA SER A 45 -16.55 34.13 -9.54
C SER A 45 -15.56 32.96 -9.55
N ILE A 46 -14.34 33.22 -10.06
CA ILE A 46 -13.19 32.30 -10.04
C ILE A 46 -12.03 33.07 -9.41
N THR A 47 -11.72 32.79 -8.14
CA THR A 47 -10.79 33.60 -7.35
C THR A 47 -9.65 32.79 -6.75
N TYR A 48 -8.45 33.37 -6.74
CA TYR A 48 -7.29 32.79 -6.07
C TYR A 48 -7.32 33.07 -4.57
N GLY A 49 -6.74 32.14 -3.80
CA GLY A 49 -6.64 32.26 -2.36
C GLY A 49 -5.58 33.24 -1.87
N HIS A 50 -5.54 33.39 -0.55
CA HIS A 50 -4.62 34.25 0.19
C HIS A 50 -3.21 33.66 0.21
N THR A 51 -2.20 34.51 0.10
CA THR A 51 -0.80 34.11 0.27
C THR A 51 -0.37 34.46 1.68
N ALA A 52 -0.27 33.44 2.55
CA ALA A 52 0.19 33.57 3.92
C ALA A 52 0.90 32.30 4.39
N SER A 53 1.64 32.42 5.48
CA SER A 53 2.21 31.28 6.21
C SER A 53 1.17 30.68 7.14
N ALA A 54 1.12 29.34 7.18
CA ALA A 54 0.28 28.61 8.12
C ALA A 54 0.91 28.60 9.52
N CYS A 55 0.09 28.71 10.56
CA CYS A 55 0.49 28.55 11.96
C CYS A 55 -0.53 27.70 12.73
N HIS A 56 -0.11 27.12 13.85
CA HIS A 56 -1.00 26.31 14.70
C HIS A 56 -1.69 27.13 15.80
N GLU A 57 -1.24 28.38 16.01
CA GLU A 57 -1.86 29.30 16.95
C GLU A 57 -3.07 30.01 16.31
N PRO A 58 -4.16 30.25 17.04
CA PRO A 58 -5.39 30.84 16.51
C PRO A 58 -5.27 32.37 16.32
N VAL A 59 -4.35 32.80 15.46
CA VAL A 59 -4.03 34.22 15.20
C VAL A 59 -4.98 34.88 14.19
N GLY A 60 -5.92 34.13 13.61
CA GLY A 60 -6.82 34.58 12.55
C GLY A 60 -7.78 33.48 12.09
N PRO A 61 -8.34 33.55 10.87
CA PRO A 61 -9.21 32.49 10.34
C PRO A 61 -8.44 31.19 10.08
N ARG A 62 -9.17 30.08 9.98
CA ARG A 62 -8.62 28.80 9.49
C ARG A 62 -8.09 28.99 8.07
N PHE A 63 -7.00 28.32 7.72
CA PHE A 63 -6.29 28.46 6.47
C PHE A 63 -6.22 27.14 5.72
N LEU A 64 -7.20 26.90 4.85
CA LEU A 64 -7.32 25.68 4.07
C LEU A 64 -6.20 25.57 3.02
N ARG A 65 -5.41 24.50 3.06
CA ARG A 65 -4.35 24.20 2.10
C ARG A 65 -4.70 22.96 1.27
N ILE A 66 -3.96 22.76 0.18
CA ILE A 66 -4.09 21.55 -0.66
C ILE A 66 -3.91 20.26 0.16
N THR A 67 -3.00 20.25 1.14
CA THR A 67 -2.68 19.07 1.96
C THR A 67 -3.80 18.68 2.92
N ASP A 68 -4.71 19.60 3.22
CA ASP A 68 -5.79 19.40 4.18
C ASP A 68 -7.02 18.77 3.49
N ILE A 69 -7.03 18.71 2.15
CA ILE A 69 -8.06 18.05 1.35
C ILE A 69 -7.62 16.60 1.07
N GLN A 70 -8.23 15.65 1.77
CA GLN A 70 -7.87 14.23 1.70
C GLN A 70 -9.12 13.35 1.58
N GLY A 71 -9.06 12.29 0.75
CA GLY A 71 -10.14 11.31 0.65
C GLY A 71 -11.51 11.87 0.23
N GLY A 72 -11.57 13.07 -0.36
CA GLY A 72 -12.84 13.75 -0.68
C GLY A 72 -13.46 14.54 0.48
N GLY A 73 -12.73 14.71 1.58
CA GLY A 73 -13.14 15.47 2.77
C GLY A 73 -12.05 16.43 3.28
N VAL A 74 -12.40 17.21 4.30
CA VAL A 74 -11.49 18.06 5.07
C VAL A 74 -11.77 17.83 6.55
N ASP A 75 -10.73 17.46 7.30
CA ASP A 75 -10.79 17.50 8.76
C ASP A 75 -10.50 18.92 9.23
N TRP A 76 -11.57 19.71 9.42
CA TRP A 76 -11.49 21.11 9.85
C TRP A 76 -10.78 21.30 11.18
N SER A 77 -10.73 20.29 12.05
CA SER A 77 -10.01 20.39 13.34
C SER A 77 -8.50 20.51 13.14
N SER A 78 -7.98 19.86 12.10
CA SER A 78 -6.56 19.82 11.73
C SER A 78 -6.10 21.00 10.87
N VAL A 79 -7.02 21.75 10.27
CA VAL A 79 -6.71 22.88 9.39
C VAL A 79 -6.01 23.98 10.19
N PRO A 80 -4.82 24.47 9.80
CA PRO A 80 -4.08 25.49 10.55
C PRO A 80 -4.77 26.86 10.44
N TYR A 81 -4.20 27.88 11.08
CA TYR A 81 -4.63 29.27 10.98
C TYR A 81 -3.66 30.10 10.13
N CYS A 82 -4.08 31.31 9.76
CA CYS A 82 -3.19 32.32 9.20
C CYS A 82 -3.64 33.73 9.56
N GLU A 83 -2.72 34.69 9.51
CA GLU A 83 -3.06 36.11 9.54
C GLU A 83 -3.70 36.53 8.20
N CYS A 84 -4.89 37.15 8.27
CA CYS A 84 -5.59 37.63 7.08
C CYS A 84 -6.49 38.82 7.42
N ASP A 85 -6.12 40.01 6.96
CA ASP A 85 -6.92 41.23 7.12
C ASP A 85 -8.08 41.31 6.11
N GLU A 86 -7.97 40.62 4.97
CA GLU A 86 -8.94 40.60 3.88
C GLU A 86 -9.91 39.39 3.96
N VAL A 87 -10.38 39.00 5.16
CA VAL A 87 -11.27 37.83 5.34
C VAL A 87 -12.53 37.90 4.46
N LYS A 88 -13.06 39.10 4.19
CA LYS A 88 -14.23 39.26 3.30
C LYS A 88 -13.96 38.80 1.86
N LYS A 89 -12.72 38.88 1.39
CA LYS A 89 -12.31 38.56 0.03
C LYS A 89 -12.00 37.07 -0.13
N TYR A 90 -11.25 36.52 0.83
CA TYR A 90 -10.79 35.14 0.80
C TYR A 90 -11.63 34.18 1.65
N GLY A 91 -12.67 34.67 2.32
CA GLY A 91 -13.55 33.88 3.17
C GLY A 91 -14.30 32.82 2.37
N LEU A 92 -14.21 31.56 2.82
CA LEU A 92 -14.96 30.44 2.30
C LEU A 92 -16.41 30.45 2.84
N LYS A 93 -17.33 29.91 2.05
CA LYS A 93 -18.73 29.70 2.40
C LYS A 93 -19.14 28.28 2.05
N ASN A 94 -20.17 27.77 2.72
CA ASN A 94 -20.80 26.51 2.33
C ASN A 94 -21.35 26.66 0.90
N GLY A 95 -21.09 25.66 0.05
CA GLY A 95 -21.40 25.69 -1.37
C GLY A 95 -20.25 26.18 -2.27
N ASP A 96 -19.18 26.76 -1.71
CA ASP A 96 -17.98 27.07 -2.49
C ASP A 96 -17.31 25.77 -2.96
N ILE A 97 -16.72 25.76 -4.16
CA ILE A 97 -15.87 24.65 -4.62
C ILE A 97 -14.43 25.13 -4.70
N VAL A 98 -13.51 24.47 -4.01
CA VAL A 98 -12.06 24.77 -4.11
C VAL A 98 -11.36 23.76 -5.00
N ILE A 99 -10.40 24.22 -5.81
CA ILE A 99 -9.64 23.41 -6.77
C ILE A 99 -8.16 23.62 -6.57
N ALA A 100 -7.40 22.53 -6.45
CA ALA A 100 -5.95 22.55 -6.42
C ALA A 100 -5.37 22.94 -7.79
N ARG A 101 -4.48 23.93 -7.80
CA ARG A 101 -4.00 24.56 -9.04
C ARG A 101 -2.68 24.00 -9.57
N THR A 102 -1.85 23.38 -8.72
CA THR A 102 -0.46 23.05 -9.02
C THR A 102 -0.06 21.66 -8.55
N GLY A 103 0.96 21.08 -9.19
CA GLY A 103 1.56 19.81 -8.81
C GLY A 103 0.72 18.59 -9.20
N ALA A 104 1.03 17.45 -8.58
CA ALA A 104 0.34 16.18 -8.83
C ALA A 104 -1.15 16.20 -8.41
N THR A 105 -1.60 17.24 -7.71
CA THR A 105 -2.97 17.44 -7.26
C THR A 105 -3.77 18.38 -8.17
N THR A 106 -3.18 18.90 -9.25
CA THR A 106 -3.86 19.82 -10.18
C THR A 106 -5.22 19.28 -10.62
N GLY A 107 -6.29 20.04 -10.38
CA GLY A 107 -7.67 19.67 -10.73
C GLY A 107 -8.44 18.96 -9.62
N LYS A 108 -7.79 18.49 -8.54
CA LYS A 108 -8.49 17.96 -7.37
C LYS A 108 -9.39 19.04 -6.81
N ASN A 109 -10.64 18.70 -6.53
CA ASN A 109 -11.66 19.64 -6.10
C ASN A 109 -12.38 19.14 -4.84
N PHE A 110 -12.95 20.08 -4.09
CA PHE A 110 -13.71 19.81 -2.88
C PHE A 110 -14.85 20.82 -2.75
N LEU A 111 -16.06 20.33 -2.48
CA LEU A 111 -17.22 21.16 -2.17
C LEU A 111 -17.18 21.48 -0.67
N ILE A 112 -17.16 22.77 -0.35
CA ILE A 112 -17.14 23.26 1.02
C ILE A 112 -18.51 23.06 1.66
N GLY A 113 -18.53 22.33 2.77
CA GLY A 113 -19.69 22.16 3.65
C GLY A 113 -19.27 22.25 5.11
N ASP A 114 -20.26 22.41 5.99
CA ASP A 114 -20.11 22.38 7.45
C ASP A 114 -19.02 23.28 8.03
N LEU A 115 -18.82 24.48 7.46
CA LEU A 115 -17.93 25.49 8.02
C LEU A 115 -18.38 25.93 9.43
N GLY A 116 -17.66 25.49 10.45
CA GLY A 116 -17.89 25.89 11.85
C GLY A 116 -17.24 27.21 12.24
N GLU A 117 -16.17 27.62 11.55
CA GLU A 117 -15.37 28.82 11.87
C GLU A 117 -15.06 29.63 10.61
N PRO A 118 -14.83 30.95 10.72
CA PRO A 118 -14.32 31.76 9.62
C PRO A 118 -13.04 31.16 9.04
N SER A 119 -13.09 30.83 7.76
CA SER A 119 -12.02 30.10 7.06
C SER A 119 -11.67 30.82 5.77
N VAL A 120 -10.38 30.89 5.45
CA VAL A 120 -9.83 31.37 4.18
C VAL A 120 -9.00 30.24 3.53
N PHE A 121 -8.65 30.40 2.26
CA PHE A 121 -7.97 29.35 1.48
C PHE A 121 -6.63 29.85 0.91
N ALA A 122 -5.67 28.94 0.80
CA ALA A 122 -4.33 29.24 0.29
C ALA A 122 -4.31 29.59 -1.20
N SER A 123 -3.33 30.38 -1.63
CA SER A 123 -3.15 30.83 -3.03
C SER A 123 -2.89 29.72 -4.05
N TYR A 124 -2.59 28.51 -3.57
CA TYR A 124 -2.53 27.27 -4.36
C TYR A 124 -3.90 26.62 -4.62
N LEU A 125 -4.96 27.17 -4.04
CA LEU A 125 -6.35 26.81 -4.31
C LEU A 125 -7.03 27.92 -5.13
N ILE A 126 -7.97 27.50 -5.98
CA ILE A 126 -8.87 28.37 -6.73
C ILE A 126 -10.28 28.08 -6.24
N ARG A 127 -11.00 29.11 -5.81
CA ARG A 127 -12.41 29.01 -5.43
C ARG A 127 -13.30 29.28 -6.63
N LEU A 128 -14.32 28.45 -6.80
CA LEU A 128 -15.51 28.66 -7.62
C LEU A 128 -16.68 28.98 -6.70
N GLU A 129 -17.32 30.12 -6.94
CA GLU A 129 -18.60 30.48 -6.32
C GLU A 129 -19.68 30.26 -7.38
N THR A 130 -20.64 29.36 -7.16
CA THR A 130 -21.75 29.14 -8.09
C THR A 130 -22.76 30.28 -8.06
N LEU A 131 -23.64 30.32 -9.06
CA LEU A 131 -24.78 31.24 -9.08
C LEU A 131 -25.91 30.69 -8.19
N GLU A 132 -26.76 31.59 -7.67
CA GLU A 132 -27.90 31.19 -6.81
C GLU A 132 -28.86 30.22 -7.53
N ASP A 133 -29.04 30.39 -8.84
CA ASP A 133 -29.89 29.54 -9.69
C ASP A 133 -29.15 28.29 -10.23
N PHE A 134 -28.02 27.88 -9.66
CA PHE A 134 -27.24 26.71 -10.12
C PHE A 134 -26.74 25.83 -8.95
N SER A 135 -26.95 24.52 -9.02
CA SER A 135 -26.52 23.61 -7.94
C SER A 135 -24.99 23.43 -7.90
N ALA A 136 -24.38 23.81 -6.77
CA ALA A 136 -22.98 23.58 -6.49
C ALA A 136 -22.66 22.07 -6.36
N GLU A 137 -23.60 21.31 -5.82
CA GLU A 137 -23.52 19.86 -5.67
C GLU A 137 -23.46 19.19 -7.04
N PHE A 138 -24.33 19.59 -7.98
CA PHE A 138 -24.30 19.08 -9.35
C PHE A 138 -22.94 19.35 -10.02
N LEU A 139 -22.42 20.58 -9.90
CA LEU A 139 -21.10 20.92 -10.41
C LEU A 139 -20.00 20.08 -9.74
N SER A 140 -20.05 19.91 -8.42
CA SER A 140 -19.10 19.09 -7.69
C SER A 140 -19.12 17.63 -8.15
N LYS A 141 -20.30 17.03 -8.36
CA LYS A 141 -20.43 15.67 -8.90
C LYS A 141 -19.89 15.59 -10.33
N PHE A 142 -20.12 16.61 -11.17
CA PHE A 142 -19.55 16.64 -12.53
C PHE A 142 -18.02 16.65 -12.49
N MET A 143 -17.44 17.40 -11.57
CA MET A 143 -15.98 17.51 -11.40
C MET A 143 -15.32 16.24 -10.83
N GLN A 144 -16.10 15.20 -10.55
CA GLN A 144 -15.61 13.86 -10.21
C GLN A 144 -15.61 12.91 -11.42
N THR A 145 -16.22 13.31 -12.54
CA THR A 145 -16.34 12.47 -13.74
C THR A 145 -15.01 12.30 -14.48
N PRO A 146 -14.82 11.19 -15.22
CA PRO A 146 -13.66 11.03 -16.11
C PRO A 146 -13.55 12.14 -17.15
N TYR A 147 -14.70 12.66 -17.62
CA TYR A 147 -14.75 13.72 -18.62
C TYR A 147 -14.16 15.05 -18.10
N TYR A 148 -14.46 15.44 -16.86
CA TYR A 148 -13.79 16.58 -16.22
C TYR A 148 -12.27 16.40 -16.20
N TRP A 149 -11.80 15.23 -15.75
CA TRP A 149 -10.37 14.94 -15.65
C TRP A 149 -9.67 14.89 -17.02
N GLN A 150 -10.35 14.44 -18.07
CA GLN A 150 -9.85 14.53 -19.44
C GLN A 150 -9.62 15.98 -19.87
N GLN A 151 -10.53 16.89 -19.54
CA GLN A 151 -10.37 18.31 -19.85
C GLN A 151 -9.20 18.93 -19.06
N ILE A 152 -9.09 18.63 -17.76
CA ILE A 152 -7.98 19.11 -16.92
C ILE A 152 -6.62 18.64 -17.45
N THR A 153 -6.49 17.35 -17.77
CA THR A 153 -5.23 16.75 -18.24
C THR A 153 -4.82 17.25 -19.62
N THR A 154 -5.77 17.41 -20.54
CA THR A 154 -5.52 17.94 -21.89
C THR A 154 -4.97 19.36 -21.83
N VAL A 155 -5.58 20.23 -21.01
CA VAL A 155 -5.17 21.64 -20.95
C VAL A 155 -3.89 21.83 -20.13
N SER A 156 -3.63 20.98 -19.12
CA SER A 156 -2.42 21.06 -18.29
C SER A 156 -1.13 20.64 -19.02
N LYS A 157 -1.21 19.82 -20.07
CA LYS A 157 -0.05 19.39 -20.89
C LYS A 157 0.37 20.42 -21.95
N GLY A 158 -0.52 21.34 -22.32
CA GLY A 158 -0.31 22.32 -23.39
C GLY A 158 0.21 23.70 -22.94
N SER A 159 0.40 23.95 -21.64
CA SER A 159 0.80 25.25 -21.10
C SER A 159 2.27 25.29 -20.66
N ALA A 160 2.94 26.44 -20.87
CA ALA A 160 4.34 26.69 -20.46
C ALA A 160 4.56 26.70 -18.92
N GLN A 161 3.47 26.64 -18.14
CA GLN A 161 3.47 26.43 -16.70
C GLN A 161 2.51 25.27 -16.39
N PRO A 162 2.97 24.13 -15.88
CA PRO A 162 2.10 23.00 -15.56
C PRO A 162 1.21 23.34 -14.36
N GLY A 163 -0.10 23.44 -14.57
CA GLY A 163 -1.09 23.74 -13.53
C GLY A 163 -2.40 24.30 -14.07
N ALA A 164 -3.49 24.14 -13.31
CA ALA A 164 -4.78 24.77 -13.59
C ALA A 164 -4.72 26.25 -13.18
N ASN A 165 -5.24 27.13 -14.01
CA ASN A 165 -5.40 28.54 -13.69
C ASN A 165 -6.84 28.99 -14.01
N ALA A 166 -7.24 30.16 -13.50
CA ALA A 166 -8.60 30.66 -13.66
C ALA A 166 -9.04 30.74 -15.14
N THR A 167 -8.13 31.12 -16.05
CA THR A 167 -8.42 31.21 -17.49
C THR A 167 -8.69 29.83 -18.10
N ILE A 168 -7.89 28.83 -17.73
CA ILE A 168 -8.07 27.43 -18.15
C ILE A 168 -9.40 26.90 -17.63
N LEU A 169 -9.63 27.01 -16.31
CA LEU A 169 -10.84 26.50 -15.67
C LEU A 169 -12.10 27.15 -16.26
N SER A 170 -12.05 28.46 -16.56
CA SER A 170 -13.18 29.19 -17.13
C SER A 170 -13.70 28.61 -18.46
N LYS A 171 -12.87 27.86 -19.20
CA LYS A 171 -13.18 27.29 -20.51
C LYS A 171 -13.70 25.86 -20.46
N LEU A 172 -13.72 25.21 -19.29
CA LEU A 172 -14.20 23.83 -19.17
C LEU A 172 -15.64 23.73 -19.65
N ALA A 173 -15.91 22.74 -20.48
CA ALA A 173 -17.23 22.42 -21.01
C ALA A 173 -18.00 21.56 -20.01
N ILE A 174 -19.24 21.94 -19.72
CA ILE A 174 -20.08 21.35 -18.70
C ILE A 174 -21.45 21.05 -19.32
N PRO A 175 -21.94 19.80 -19.21
CA PRO A 175 -23.29 19.46 -19.63
C PRO A 175 -24.26 19.92 -18.54
N VAL A 176 -25.06 20.94 -18.84
CA VAL A 176 -26.01 21.54 -17.90
C VAL A 176 -27.38 20.90 -18.12
N ALA A 177 -27.89 20.25 -17.07
CA ALA A 177 -29.26 19.76 -17.00
C ALA A 177 -30.23 20.88 -16.53
N PRO A 178 -31.54 20.75 -16.78
CA PRO A 178 -32.58 21.52 -16.10
C PRO A 178 -32.38 21.58 -14.58
N LEU A 179 -32.68 22.72 -13.95
CA LEU A 179 -32.40 22.91 -12.52
C LEU A 179 -33.08 21.88 -11.61
N ALA A 180 -34.33 21.52 -11.91
CA ALA A 180 -35.04 20.47 -11.18
C ALA A 180 -34.39 19.09 -11.37
N GLU A 181 -33.94 18.79 -12.59
CA GLU A 181 -33.23 17.56 -12.90
C GLU A 181 -31.86 17.49 -12.21
N GLN A 182 -31.13 18.60 -12.07
CA GLN A 182 -29.87 18.66 -11.32
C GLN A 182 -30.04 18.12 -9.89
N SER A 183 -31.09 18.55 -9.19
CA SER A 183 -31.40 18.04 -7.84
C SER A 183 -31.74 16.55 -7.83
N ARG A 184 -32.50 16.06 -8.82
CA ARG A 184 -32.81 14.62 -8.96
C ARG A 184 -31.55 13.80 -9.21
N ILE A 185 -30.65 14.29 -10.07
CA ILE A 185 -29.35 13.66 -10.37
C ILE A 185 -28.49 13.58 -9.12
N VAL A 186 -28.32 14.71 -8.40
CA VAL A 186 -27.51 14.76 -7.17
C VAL A 186 -28.04 13.76 -6.15
N SER A 187 -29.35 13.77 -5.89
CA SER A 187 -29.99 12.85 -4.94
C SER A 187 -29.79 11.38 -5.33
N ALA A 188 -29.92 11.04 -6.61
CA ALA A 188 -29.70 9.68 -7.10
C ALA A 188 -28.24 9.24 -6.96
N ILE A 189 -27.28 10.11 -7.30
CA ILE A 189 -25.85 9.84 -7.13
C ILE A 189 -25.52 9.60 -5.65
N GLU A 190 -25.98 10.48 -4.76
CA GLU A 190 -25.71 10.37 -3.32
C GLU A 190 -26.33 9.11 -2.73
N SER A 191 -27.56 8.77 -3.11
CA SER A 191 -28.21 7.54 -2.67
C SER A 191 -27.40 6.30 -3.07
N LEU A 192 -26.93 6.22 -4.32
CA LEU A 192 -26.15 5.08 -4.80
C LEU A 192 -24.74 5.04 -4.21
N GLN A 193 -24.04 6.17 -4.16
CA GLN A 193 -22.71 6.28 -3.59
C GLN A 193 -22.71 5.99 -2.08
N SER A 194 -23.77 6.34 -1.35
CA SER A 194 -23.89 6.01 0.09
C SER A 194 -23.85 4.50 0.34
N ARG A 195 -24.43 3.70 -0.58
CA ARG A 195 -24.40 2.23 -0.51
C ARG A 195 -22.99 1.71 -0.76
N SER A 196 -22.29 2.30 -1.72
CA SER A 196 -20.88 1.99 -2.04
C SER A 196 -19.96 2.32 -0.86
N SER A 197 -20.11 3.50 -0.25
CA SER A 197 -19.38 3.90 0.95
C SER A 197 -19.62 2.96 2.12
N ARG A 198 -20.87 2.59 2.40
CA ARG A 198 -21.19 1.62 3.45
C ARG A 198 -20.58 0.24 3.19
N ALA A 199 -20.52 -0.20 1.93
CA ALA A 199 -19.83 -1.44 1.58
C ALA A 199 -18.32 -1.34 1.88
N ARG A 200 -17.67 -0.22 1.53
CA ARG A 200 -16.25 0.01 1.84
C ARG A 200 -15.97 0.02 3.34
N GLU A 201 -16.82 0.67 4.13
CA GLU A 201 -16.70 0.66 5.59
C GLU A 201 -16.72 -0.77 6.13
N LEU A 202 -17.72 -1.57 5.74
CA LEU A 202 -17.82 -2.97 6.16
C LEU A 202 -16.61 -3.82 5.71
N LEU A 203 -16.07 -3.58 4.51
CA LEU A 203 -14.93 -4.32 3.97
C LEU A 203 -13.62 -3.94 4.67
N SER A 204 -13.49 -2.69 5.14
CA SER A 204 -12.29 -2.21 5.84
C SER A 204 -12.02 -2.98 7.14
N GLU A 205 -13.06 -3.50 7.78
CA GLU A 205 -12.97 -4.35 8.97
C GLU A 205 -12.45 -5.77 8.68
N VAL A 206 -12.56 -6.25 7.43
CA VAL A 206 -12.18 -7.62 7.07
C VAL A 206 -10.65 -7.76 7.00
N GLY A 207 -9.93 -6.73 6.54
CA GLY A 207 -8.46 -6.76 6.44
C GLY A 207 -7.77 -7.11 7.76
N PRO A 208 -8.06 -6.41 8.88
CA PRO A 208 -7.56 -6.76 10.20
C PRO A 208 -7.88 -8.20 10.63
N LEU A 209 -9.10 -8.69 10.36
CA LEU A 209 -9.53 -10.05 10.70
C LEU A 209 -8.72 -11.11 9.94
N ILE A 210 -8.40 -10.87 8.66
CA ILE A 210 -7.51 -11.74 7.89
C ILE A 210 -6.12 -11.80 8.51
N GLY A 211 -5.59 -10.65 8.96
CA GLY A 211 -4.32 -10.59 9.69
C GLY A 211 -4.33 -11.44 10.96
N GLN A 212 -5.41 -11.36 11.75
CA GLN A 212 -5.60 -12.18 12.95
C GLN A 212 -5.73 -13.67 12.63
N LEU A 213 -6.45 -14.02 11.55
CA LEU A 213 -6.60 -15.41 11.10
C LEU A 213 -5.23 -16.02 10.74
N ARG A 214 -4.39 -15.29 10.01
CA ARG A 214 -3.02 -15.71 9.66
C ARG A 214 -2.18 -16.03 10.90
N GLN A 215 -2.25 -15.16 11.91
CA GLN A 215 -1.55 -15.37 13.19
C GLN A 215 -2.12 -16.58 13.95
N SER A 216 -3.44 -16.76 13.97
CA SER A 216 -4.07 -17.90 14.64
C SER A 216 -3.69 -19.23 13.99
N VAL A 217 -3.69 -19.31 12.65
CA VAL A 217 -3.28 -20.52 11.93
C VAL A 217 -1.87 -20.94 12.31
N LEU A 218 -0.92 -20.00 12.36
CA LEU A 218 0.46 -20.31 12.74
C LEU A 218 0.58 -20.72 14.22
N ARG A 219 -0.14 -20.04 15.12
CA ARG A 219 -0.17 -20.41 16.54
C ARG A 219 -0.76 -21.81 16.75
N ASP A 220 -1.84 -22.14 16.04
CA ASP A 220 -2.48 -23.45 16.14
C ASP A 220 -1.62 -24.55 15.50
N ALA A 221 -0.82 -24.23 14.49
CA ALA A 221 0.17 -25.12 13.91
C ALA A 221 1.24 -25.56 14.92
N PHE A 222 1.81 -24.62 15.67
CA PHE A 222 2.94 -24.90 16.59
C PHE A 222 2.54 -25.19 18.04
N SER A 223 1.26 -25.00 18.39
CA SER A 223 0.66 -25.66 19.56
C SER A 223 0.14 -27.07 19.23
N GLY A 224 0.25 -27.49 17.96
CA GLY A 224 -0.21 -28.79 17.45
C GLY A 224 -1.72 -29.00 17.48
N LYS A 225 -2.51 -27.93 17.69
CA LYS A 225 -3.97 -27.95 17.56
C LYS A 225 -4.40 -28.18 16.11
N LEU A 226 -3.68 -27.61 15.15
CA LEU A 226 -3.99 -27.71 13.73
C LEU A 226 -3.95 -29.14 13.19
N THR A 227 -3.14 -30.02 13.80
CA THR A 227 -2.96 -31.43 13.40
C THR A 227 -3.49 -32.41 14.43
N ALA A 228 -4.27 -31.97 15.42
CA ALA A 228 -4.71 -32.82 16.53
C ALA A 228 -5.60 -34.01 16.09
N ASP A 229 -6.48 -33.81 15.10
CA ASP A 229 -7.25 -34.86 14.45
C ASP A 229 -6.38 -35.86 13.69
N TRP A 230 -5.41 -35.36 12.92
CA TRP A 230 -4.46 -36.20 12.19
C TRP A 230 -3.64 -37.06 13.15
N ARG A 231 -3.15 -36.48 14.25
CA ARG A 231 -2.38 -37.20 15.27
C ARG A 231 -3.17 -38.33 15.92
N ARG A 232 -4.47 -38.12 16.18
CA ARG A 232 -5.37 -39.18 16.69
C ARG A 232 -5.56 -40.33 15.70
N GLN A 233 -5.56 -40.03 14.40
CA GLN A 233 -5.71 -41.03 13.34
C GLN A 233 -4.38 -41.74 13.02
N ASN A 234 -3.25 -41.14 13.39
CA ASN A 234 -1.90 -41.63 13.11
C ASN A 234 -1.05 -41.67 14.40
N PRO A 235 -1.37 -42.53 15.37
CA PRO A 235 -0.54 -42.68 16.56
C PRO A 235 0.81 -43.28 16.15
N ALA A 236 1.87 -42.48 16.21
CA ALA A 236 3.23 -42.82 15.78
C ALA A 236 3.35 -43.20 14.28
N PRO A 237 3.14 -42.24 13.34
CA PRO A 237 3.14 -42.50 11.91
C PRO A 237 4.47 -43.05 11.38
N SER A 238 5.59 -42.67 12.00
CA SER A 238 6.94 -43.18 11.72
C SER A 238 7.40 -44.25 12.72
N GLY A 239 6.64 -44.52 13.78
CA GLY A 239 7.11 -45.27 14.95
C GLY A 239 8.14 -44.52 15.81
N GLU A 240 8.45 -43.25 15.49
CA GLU A 240 9.50 -42.43 16.12
C GLU A 240 8.90 -41.12 16.65
N THR A 241 9.18 -40.80 17.91
CA THR A 241 8.83 -39.52 18.55
C THR A 241 9.80 -38.40 18.17
N ALA A 242 9.44 -37.13 18.39
CA ALA A 242 10.35 -36.01 18.15
C ALA A 242 11.63 -36.08 18.99
N ARG A 243 11.58 -36.66 20.19
CA ARG A 243 12.77 -36.87 21.04
C ARG A 243 13.73 -37.88 20.44
N GLU A 244 13.21 -38.99 19.90
CA GLU A 244 14.02 -39.99 19.20
C GLU A 244 14.59 -39.43 17.90
N LEU A 245 13.78 -38.67 17.15
CA LEU A 245 14.22 -37.93 15.96
C LEU A 245 15.38 -36.98 16.28
N LEU A 246 15.28 -36.20 17.36
CA LEU A 246 16.33 -35.29 17.80
C LEU A 246 17.61 -36.04 18.19
N LEU A 247 17.48 -37.20 18.86
CA LEU A 247 18.62 -38.05 19.19
C LEU A 247 19.33 -38.57 17.92
N ARG A 248 18.56 -38.98 16.89
CA ARG A 248 19.12 -39.36 15.59
C ARG A 248 19.87 -38.19 14.93
N ILE A 249 19.27 -37.00 14.91
CA ILE A 249 19.90 -35.78 14.39
C ILE A 249 21.24 -35.49 15.09
N ARG A 250 21.26 -35.56 16.43
CA ARG A 250 22.49 -35.35 17.21
C ARG A 250 23.57 -36.38 16.87
N THR A 251 23.17 -37.63 16.69
CA THR A 251 24.06 -38.74 16.30
C THR A 251 24.68 -38.48 14.92
N GLU A 252 23.85 -38.24 13.91
CA GLU A 252 24.30 -37.95 12.53
C GLU A 252 25.21 -36.72 12.46
N ARG A 253 24.87 -35.68 13.24
CA ARG A 253 25.67 -34.46 13.32
C ARG A 253 27.06 -34.74 13.92
N LYS A 254 27.14 -35.54 14.97
CA LYS A 254 28.40 -35.92 15.61
C LYS A 254 29.27 -36.74 14.66
N GLU A 255 28.68 -37.70 13.95
CA GLU A 255 29.38 -38.53 12.95
C GLU A 255 29.91 -37.70 11.78
N ARG A 256 29.11 -36.76 11.24
CA ARG A 256 29.56 -35.81 10.22
C ARG A 256 30.71 -34.95 10.71
N TRP A 257 30.58 -34.36 11.90
CA TRP A 257 31.65 -33.55 12.47
C TRP A 257 32.94 -34.35 12.63
N GLN A 258 32.86 -35.60 13.10
CA GLN A 258 34.01 -36.49 13.23
C GLN A 258 34.66 -36.76 11.86
N SER A 259 33.86 -37.09 10.86
CA SER A 259 34.31 -37.34 9.48
C SER A 259 35.01 -36.12 8.87
N GLU A 260 34.45 -34.92 9.06
CA GLU A 260 35.08 -33.68 8.60
C GLU A 260 36.41 -33.37 9.29
N GLN A 261 36.50 -33.59 10.61
CA GLN A 261 37.76 -33.37 11.33
C GLN A 261 38.83 -34.34 10.83
N LEU A 262 38.49 -35.62 10.64
CA LEU A 262 39.40 -36.62 10.09
C LEU A 262 39.89 -36.21 8.70
N ALA A 263 38.99 -35.81 7.80
CA ALA A 263 39.36 -35.31 6.48
C ALA A 263 40.27 -34.06 6.55
N LYS A 264 40.02 -33.14 7.49
CA LYS A 264 40.88 -31.96 7.72
C LYS A 264 42.27 -32.34 8.24
N TYR A 265 42.39 -33.39 9.04
CA TYR A 265 43.67 -33.92 9.52
C TYR A 265 44.42 -34.63 8.39
N GLU A 266 43.74 -35.47 7.62
CA GLU A 266 44.28 -36.19 6.46
C GLU A 266 44.79 -35.23 5.38
N ALA A 267 44.00 -34.21 5.01
CA ALA A 267 44.40 -33.17 4.05
C ALA A 267 45.64 -32.37 4.51
N LYS A 268 45.94 -32.36 5.81
CA LYS A 268 47.14 -31.74 6.39
C LYS A 268 48.28 -32.72 6.62
N GLY A 269 48.11 -33.99 6.26
CA GLY A 269 49.09 -35.07 6.51
C GLY A 269 49.34 -35.33 8.00
N LYS A 270 48.36 -35.04 8.87
CA LYS A 270 48.49 -35.18 10.34
C LYS A 270 47.53 -36.24 10.86
N GLN A 271 47.91 -36.93 11.94
CA GLN A 271 46.97 -37.74 12.71
C GLN A 271 46.22 -36.89 13.75
N PRO A 272 44.95 -37.20 14.04
CA PRO A 272 44.20 -36.52 15.08
C PRO A 272 44.81 -36.80 16.48
N PRO A 273 44.91 -35.80 17.38
CA PRO A 273 45.41 -35.98 18.74
C PRO A 273 44.43 -36.81 19.59
N LYS A 274 44.90 -37.54 20.62
CA LYS A 274 44.10 -38.53 21.38
C LYS A 274 42.75 -38.02 21.93
N ASN A 275 42.64 -36.74 22.27
CA ASN A 275 41.45 -36.10 22.85
C ASN A 275 40.72 -35.16 21.87
N TRP A 276 40.90 -35.35 20.56
CA TRP A 276 40.30 -34.47 19.57
C TRP A 276 38.77 -34.48 19.60
N GLN A 277 38.15 -35.60 19.97
CA GLN A 277 36.71 -35.77 20.05
C GLN A 277 36.07 -34.93 21.17
N ASP A 278 36.80 -34.63 22.24
CA ASP A 278 36.32 -33.79 23.36
C ASP A 278 36.04 -32.33 22.93
N LYS A 279 36.50 -31.95 21.73
CA LYS A 279 36.18 -30.66 21.13
C LYS A 279 34.73 -30.57 20.65
N TYR A 280 34.06 -31.71 20.43
CA TYR A 280 32.64 -31.72 20.13
C TYR A 280 31.85 -31.50 21.42
N LYS A 281 31.11 -30.39 21.47
CA LYS A 281 30.22 -30.08 22.58
C LYS A 281 28.79 -30.14 22.06
N GLU A 282 27.96 -30.96 22.70
CA GLU A 282 26.52 -30.88 22.47
C GLU A 282 25.96 -29.56 23.01
N PRO A 283 24.95 -28.98 22.34
CA PRO A 283 24.20 -27.86 22.88
C PRO A 283 23.59 -28.18 24.25
N ASP A 284 23.51 -27.17 25.11
CA ASP A 284 22.78 -27.28 26.37
C ASP A 284 21.29 -27.54 26.10
N PRO A 285 20.58 -28.26 26.99
CA PRO A 285 19.15 -28.45 26.86
C PRO A 285 18.40 -27.11 26.86
N VAL A 286 17.18 -27.13 26.32
CA VAL A 286 16.24 -26.02 26.39
C VAL A 286 15.72 -25.91 27.83
N ASP A 287 15.62 -24.68 28.33
CA ASP A 287 14.81 -24.40 29.52
C ASP A 287 13.34 -24.29 29.10
N GLU A 288 12.53 -25.25 29.53
CA GLU A 288 11.12 -25.36 29.15
C GLU A 288 10.18 -24.64 30.14
N SER A 289 10.69 -24.02 31.20
CA SER A 289 9.87 -23.46 32.29
C SER A 289 8.87 -22.39 31.85
N ASP A 290 9.26 -21.52 30.92
CA ASP A 290 8.42 -20.45 30.36
C ASP A 290 7.88 -20.78 28.96
N LEU A 291 7.99 -22.04 28.52
CA LEU A 291 7.53 -22.47 27.20
C LEU A 291 6.13 -23.10 27.27
N PRO A 292 5.29 -22.93 26.22
CA PRO A 292 3.99 -23.56 26.21
C PRO A 292 4.11 -25.09 26.12
N GLU A 293 3.11 -25.77 26.66
CA GLU A 293 2.99 -27.22 26.55
C GLU A 293 2.88 -27.63 25.08
N LEU A 294 3.62 -28.68 24.71
CA LEU A 294 3.56 -29.28 23.39
C LEU A 294 2.70 -30.56 23.41
N PRO A 295 2.12 -30.94 22.26
CA PRO A 295 1.40 -32.20 22.16
C PRO A 295 2.28 -33.42 22.41
N ASP A 296 1.63 -34.53 22.75
CA ASP A 296 2.30 -35.84 22.86
C ASP A 296 3.09 -36.18 21.58
N GLY A 297 4.33 -36.61 21.77
CA GLY A 297 5.25 -36.97 20.69
C GLY A 297 6.07 -35.80 20.14
N TRP A 298 5.78 -34.56 20.52
CA TRP A 298 6.61 -33.38 20.20
C TRP A 298 7.64 -33.11 21.30
N CYS A 299 8.67 -32.33 21.00
CA CYS A 299 9.60 -31.84 22.01
C CYS A 299 10.19 -30.47 21.67
N TRP A 300 10.65 -29.76 22.70
CA TRP A 300 11.48 -28.59 22.54
C TRP A 300 12.93 -28.97 22.23
N ALA A 301 13.58 -28.21 21.35
CA ALA A 301 15.02 -28.30 21.09
C ALA A 301 15.58 -26.90 20.86
N ARG A 302 16.88 -26.70 21.09
CA ARG A 302 17.54 -25.48 20.64
C ARG A 302 17.70 -25.55 19.13
N PHE A 303 17.49 -24.43 18.46
CA PHE A 303 17.59 -24.41 17.00
C PHE A 303 18.95 -24.92 16.51
N GLU A 304 20.04 -24.59 17.21
CA GLU A 304 21.39 -25.06 16.88
C GLU A 304 21.60 -26.57 16.90
N GLU A 305 20.70 -27.34 17.52
CA GLU A 305 20.78 -28.80 17.56
C GLU A 305 20.51 -29.42 16.19
N VAL A 306 19.65 -28.79 15.41
CA VAL A 306 19.18 -29.29 14.11
C VAL A 306 19.91 -28.67 12.92
N LEU A 307 20.82 -27.72 13.14
CA LEU A 307 21.53 -27.05 12.05
C LEU A 307 22.78 -27.82 11.63
N GLU A 308 23.05 -27.83 10.33
CA GLU A 308 24.40 -28.05 9.82
C GLU A 308 25.23 -26.78 9.98
N GLU A 309 24.68 -25.65 9.53
CA GLU A 309 25.40 -24.39 9.52
C GLU A 309 24.46 -23.19 9.72
N LEU A 310 24.95 -22.21 10.48
CA LEU A 310 24.49 -20.83 10.39
C LEU A 310 25.68 -19.95 10.06
N ARG A 311 25.58 -19.18 8.97
CA ARG A 311 26.67 -18.36 8.43
C ARG A 311 26.19 -16.94 8.10
N ASN A 312 26.88 -15.93 8.63
CA ASN A 312 26.67 -14.53 8.25
C ASN A 312 27.12 -14.31 6.80
N GLY A 313 26.46 -13.39 6.09
CA GLY A 313 26.86 -13.06 4.72
C GLY A 313 28.10 -12.16 4.62
N LEU A 314 28.35 -11.69 3.41
CA LEU A 314 29.52 -10.91 3.02
C LEU A 314 29.35 -9.41 3.31
N SER A 315 30.39 -8.74 3.81
CA SER A 315 30.42 -7.28 4.06
C SER A 315 31.15 -6.37 3.01
N PRO A 316 31.55 -6.82 1.79
CA PRO A 316 32.14 -5.92 0.81
C PRO A 316 31.10 -4.96 0.24
N LYS A 317 31.54 -3.81 -0.30
CA LYS A 317 30.65 -2.81 -0.91
C LYS A 317 30.26 -3.25 -2.33
N PRO A 318 28.98 -3.54 -2.60
CA PRO A 318 28.55 -3.95 -3.93
C PRO A 318 28.20 -2.75 -4.84
N LYS A 319 28.29 -2.97 -6.15
CA LYS A 319 27.89 -2.03 -7.22
C LYS A 319 26.40 -2.15 -7.54
N GLU A 320 25.79 -1.05 -7.99
CA GLU A 320 24.37 -1.03 -8.38
C GLU A 320 24.13 -1.75 -9.72
N THR A 321 25.09 -1.69 -10.64
CA THR A 321 24.96 -2.23 -12.00
C THR A 321 25.99 -3.34 -12.26
N PRO A 322 25.68 -4.25 -13.21
CA PRO A 322 26.66 -5.22 -13.72
C PRO A 322 27.93 -4.54 -14.28
N PRO A 323 29.06 -5.26 -14.44
CA PRO A 323 29.23 -6.71 -14.23
C PRO A 323 29.53 -7.08 -12.76
N GLY A 324 29.34 -8.36 -12.42
CA GLY A 324 29.68 -8.94 -11.12
C GLY A 324 28.80 -10.13 -10.75
N ILE A 325 29.12 -10.81 -9.65
CA ILE A 325 28.28 -11.88 -9.08
C ILE A 325 27.14 -11.22 -8.31
N PRO A 326 25.87 -11.60 -8.55
CA PRO A 326 24.75 -10.97 -7.88
C PRO A 326 24.74 -11.34 -6.39
N ILE A 327 24.46 -10.34 -5.56
CA ILE A 327 24.30 -10.44 -4.11
C ILE A 327 22.96 -9.84 -3.72
N LEU A 328 22.18 -10.55 -2.91
CA LEU A 328 20.88 -10.08 -2.43
C LEU A 328 21.00 -8.77 -1.64
N ARG A 329 19.93 -7.99 -1.63
CA ARG A 329 19.74 -6.91 -0.65
C ARG A 329 19.08 -7.47 0.60
N ILE A 330 19.16 -6.74 1.72
CA ILE A 330 18.39 -7.10 2.91
C ILE A 330 16.87 -7.10 2.63
N ASN A 331 16.40 -6.19 1.77
CA ASN A 331 14.99 -6.06 1.43
C ASN A 331 14.42 -7.27 0.68
N SER A 332 15.29 -8.08 0.08
CA SER A 332 14.93 -9.33 -0.58
C SER A 332 14.27 -10.34 0.36
N VAL A 333 14.50 -10.24 1.68
CA VAL A 333 13.97 -11.18 2.66
C VAL A 333 12.78 -10.56 3.40
N ARG A 334 11.64 -11.25 3.34
CA ARG A 334 10.42 -11.00 4.11
C ARG A 334 9.95 -12.28 4.76
N ALA A 335 8.96 -12.18 5.64
CA ALA A 335 8.44 -13.34 6.34
C ALA A 335 7.93 -14.34 5.31
N ARG A 336 8.53 -15.53 5.29
CA ARG A 336 8.24 -16.64 4.37
C ARG A 336 8.54 -16.40 2.88
N THR A 337 9.24 -15.33 2.53
CA THR A 337 9.52 -14.99 1.12
C THR A 337 10.94 -14.49 0.94
N VAL A 338 11.60 -14.97 -0.11
CA VAL A 338 12.87 -14.43 -0.60
C VAL A 338 12.73 -14.05 -2.07
N THR A 339 12.86 -12.77 -2.37
CA THR A 339 12.81 -12.20 -3.72
C THR A 339 14.20 -12.28 -4.35
N LEU A 340 14.36 -13.02 -5.45
CA LEU A 340 15.69 -13.34 -6.01
C LEU A 340 16.24 -12.27 -6.97
N ASP A 341 15.43 -11.30 -7.39
CA ASP A 341 15.78 -10.24 -8.35
C ASP A 341 16.25 -8.93 -7.68
N GLU A 342 16.02 -8.74 -6.37
CA GLU A 342 16.49 -7.58 -5.63
C GLU A 342 18.00 -7.64 -5.29
N VAL A 343 18.83 -7.49 -6.32
CA VAL A 343 20.28 -7.71 -6.19
C VAL A 343 21.13 -6.45 -6.33
N ARG A 344 22.42 -6.61 -6.01
CA ARG A 344 23.56 -5.76 -6.36
C ARG A 344 24.68 -6.66 -6.87
N TYR A 345 25.81 -6.11 -7.28
CA TYR A 345 26.88 -6.87 -7.93
C TYR A 345 28.22 -6.75 -7.19
N LEU A 346 28.86 -7.88 -6.91
CA LEU A 346 30.23 -7.94 -6.39
C LEU A 346 31.21 -8.23 -7.52
N ASP A 347 32.37 -7.58 -7.50
CA ASP A 347 33.45 -7.90 -8.41
C ASP A 347 33.92 -9.35 -8.16
N GLY A 348 33.92 -10.18 -9.22
CA GLY A 348 34.21 -11.60 -9.11
C GLY A 348 35.71 -11.88 -9.21
N ALA A 349 36.33 -12.36 -8.12
CA ALA A 349 37.63 -13.06 -8.12
C ALA A 349 38.06 -13.67 -6.77
N GLU A 350 37.18 -13.81 -5.77
CA GLU A 350 37.60 -14.34 -4.46
C GLU A 350 37.39 -15.86 -4.35
N GLU A 351 38.45 -16.61 -4.04
CA GLU A 351 38.40 -18.05 -3.74
C GLU A 351 37.44 -18.40 -2.59
N SER A 352 37.08 -17.42 -1.75
CA SER A 352 36.22 -17.60 -0.57
C SER A 352 34.72 -17.60 -0.89
N LEU A 353 34.30 -17.19 -2.09
CA LEU A 353 32.89 -16.98 -2.45
C LEU A 353 32.02 -18.25 -2.54
N PRO A 354 32.51 -19.44 -2.95
CA PRO A 354 31.65 -20.62 -3.13
C PRO A 354 30.85 -21.01 -1.88
N VAL A 355 31.38 -20.76 -0.68
CA VAL A 355 30.70 -21.10 0.59
C VAL A 355 29.49 -20.21 0.89
N TYR A 356 29.41 -19.03 0.26
CA TYR A 356 28.33 -18.05 0.40
C TYR A 356 27.26 -18.18 -0.69
N ARG A 357 27.40 -19.14 -1.61
CA ARG A 357 26.37 -19.42 -2.61
C ARG A 357 25.11 -19.97 -1.94
N LEU A 358 23.98 -19.42 -2.35
CA LEU A 358 22.66 -19.88 -1.95
C LEU A 358 22.25 -21.14 -2.71
N ARG A 359 21.33 -21.90 -2.12
CA ARG A 359 20.69 -23.11 -2.66
C ARG A 359 19.21 -23.07 -2.29
N ASP A 360 18.40 -23.78 -3.06
CA ASP A 360 16.99 -24.00 -2.67
C ASP A 360 16.93 -24.70 -1.30
N GLY A 361 15.99 -24.26 -0.47
CA GLY A 361 15.85 -24.72 0.92
C GLY A 361 16.74 -23.99 1.93
N ASP A 362 17.66 -23.12 1.50
CA ASP A 362 18.38 -22.25 2.43
C ASP A 362 17.41 -21.28 3.11
N LEU A 363 17.50 -21.18 4.44
CA LEU A 363 16.75 -20.18 5.20
C LEU A 363 17.59 -18.93 5.41
N LEU A 364 17.02 -17.77 5.11
CA LEU A 364 17.65 -16.47 5.30
C LEU A 364 16.97 -15.70 6.43
N PHE A 365 17.78 -15.24 7.37
CA PHE A 365 17.35 -14.40 8.49
C PHE A 365 17.90 -12.99 8.35
N THR A 366 17.06 -11.98 8.52
CA THR A 366 17.50 -10.58 8.61
C THR A 366 18.22 -10.32 9.93
N ARG A 367 19.46 -9.82 9.88
CA ARG A 367 20.31 -9.61 11.06
C ARG A 367 20.17 -8.22 11.67
N TYR A 368 20.03 -7.20 10.83
CA TYR A 368 19.96 -5.79 11.25
C TYR A 368 18.87 -5.07 10.50
N ASN A 369 17.97 -4.37 11.19
CA ASN A 369 16.97 -3.55 10.52
C ASN A 369 16.64 -2.30 11.35
N GLY A 370 16.19 -1.24 10.68
CA GLY A 370 15.68 -0.04 11.33
C GLY A 370 14.27 -0.24 11.90
N SER A 371 13.50 -1.18 11.36
CA SER A 371 12.20 -1.60 11.90
C SER A 371 12.35 -2.92 12.66
N ILE A 372 11.79 -2.96 13.88
CA ILE A 372 11.73 -4.18 14.71
C ILE A 372 10.93 -5.29 14.04
N ASP A 373 9.89 -4.94 13.28
CA ASP A 373 9.02 -5.90 12.58
C ASP A 373 9.79 -6.69 11.51
N LEU A 374 10.82 -6.05 10.94
CA LEU A 374 11.70 -6.63 9.92
C LEU A 374 12.99 -7.22 10.51
N LEU A 375 13.13 -7.28 11.84
CA LEU A 375 14.30 -7.87 12.49
C LEU A 375 14.11 -9.38 12.72
N GLY A 376 15.14 -10.18 12.44
CA GLY A 376 15.10 -11.64 12.60
C GLY A 376 14.05 -12.35 11.75
N VAL A 377 13.49 -11.69 10.74
CA VAL A 377 12.52 -12.27 9.81
C VAL A 377 13.19 -13.38 9.01
N CYS A 378 12.50 -14.51 8.88
CA CYS A 378 12.94 -15.68 8.13
C CYS A 378 12.19 -15.79 6.80
N GLY A 379 12.92 -16.07 5.72
CA GLY A 379 12.37 -16.50 4.44
C GLY A 379 13.24 -17.60 3.83
N MET A 380 12.63 -18.51 3.07
CA MET A 380 13.31 -19.61 2.41
C MET A 380 13.59 -19.29 0.94
N VAL A 381 14.78 -19.65 0.47
CA VAL A 381 15.16 -19.60 -0.95
C VAL A 381 14.42 -20.71 -1.69
N ARG A 382 13.70 -20.31 -2.75
CA ARG A 382 12.94 -21.18 -3.65
C ARG A 382 13.21 -20.76 -5.08
N ASP A 383 13.10 -21.70 -6.02
CA ASP A 383 13.20 -21.45 -7.47
C ASP A 383 14.49 -20.72 -7.88
N LEU A 384 15.61 -21.07 -7.24
CA LEU A 384 16.91 -20.48 -7.56
C LEU A 384 17.32 -20.75 -9.00
N ASN A 385 16.88 -21.88 -9.59
CA ASN A 385 17.13 -22.25 -10.98
C ASN A 385 18.62 -22.17 -11.36
N GLU A 386 19.48 -22.72 -10.50
CA GLU A 386 20.94 -22.74 -10.64
C GLU A 386 21.62 -21.35 -10.72
N LYS A 387 20.90 -20.26 -10.43
CA LYS A 387 21.49 -18.92 -10.36
C LYS A 387 22.56 -18.86 -9.27
N GLU A 388 23.74 -18.39 -9.63
CA GLU A 388 24.77 -18.07 -8.65
C GLU A 388 24.39 -16.80 -7.90
N LEU A 389 23.94 -16.95 -6.65
CA LEU A 389 23.46 -15.84 -5.84
C LEU A 389 24.12 -15.85 -4.46
N LEU A 390 24.59 -14.69 -4.03
CA LEU A 390 25.23 -14.46 -2.73
C LEU A 390 24.31 -13.65 -1.80
N TYR A 391 24.69 -13.53 -0.53
CA TYR A 391 23.95 -12.75 0.46
C TYR A 391 24.89 -11.88 1.34
N PRO A 392 24.44 -10.68 1.76
CA PRO A 392 25.25 -9.74 2.51
C PRO A 392 25.27 -10.05 4.00
N ASP A 393 26.19 -9.45 4.74
CA ASP A 393 26.39 -9.57 6.20
C ASP A 393 25.18 -9.16 7.06
N LYS A 394 24.26 -8.42 6.45
CA LYS A 394 22.93 -8.09 6.97
C LYS A 394 21.95 -9.27 6.97
N LEU A 395 22.30 -10.35 6.30
CA LEU A 395 21.57 -11.61 6.30
C LEU A 395 22.42 -12.73 6.93
N MET A 396 21.73 -13.69 7.52
CA MET A 396 22.31 -14.95 8.00
C MET A 396 21.67 -16.09 7.24
N ARG A 397 22.47 -16.99 6.69
CA ARG A 397 21.99 -18.23 6.11
C ARG A 397 21.98 -19.33 7.15
N VAL A 398 20.90 -20.09 7.20
CA VAL A 398 20.78 -21.35 7.92
C VAL A 398 20.61 -22.48 6.91
N ARG A 399 21.33 -23.59 7.15
CA ARG A 399 21.26 -24.80 6.35
C ARG A 399 21.15 -26.03 7.24
N PHE A 400 20.33 -26.98 6.80
CA PHE A 400 20.23 -28.33 7.34
C PHE A 400 21.03 -29.25 6.44
N GLY A 401 21.75 -30.22 7.02
CA GLY A 401 22.49 -31.22 6.25
C GLY A 401 21.92 -32.62 6.44
N HIS A 402 20.61 -32.69 6.66
CA HIS A 402 19.81 -33.90 6.78
C HIS A 402 18.38 -33.57 6.35
N ASP A 403 17.58 -34.58 6.02
CA ASP A 403 16.17 -34.39 5.61
C ASP A 403 15.18 -34.60 6.77
N LEU A 404 15.69 -34.68 8.00
CA LEU A 404 14.94 -34.95 9.22
C LEU A 404 14.16 -33.74 9.77
N ILE A 405 14.50 -32.54 9.32
CA ILE A 405 13.78 -31.30 9.63
C ILE A 405 13.51 -30.60 8.31
N LEU A 406 12.24 -30.30 8.06
CA LEU A 406 11.84 -29.61 6.83
C LEU A 406 12.17 -28.11 6.93
N PRO A 407 12.89 -27.53 5.97
CA PRO A 407 13.13 -26.09 5.95
C PRO A 407 11.84 -25.27 5.99
N GLU A 408 10.79 -25.72 5.31
CA GLU A 408 9.46 -25.10 5.29
C GLU A 408 8.82 -25.09 6.68
N PHE A 409 8.94 -26.19 7.44
CA PHE A 409 8.40 -26.27 8.79
C PHE A 409 9.08 -25.24 9.71
N ILE A 410 10.39 -25.07 9.58
CA ILE A 410 11.15 -24.08 10.35
C ILE A 410 10.84 -22.65 9.90
N GLU A 411 10.71 -22.41 8.59
CA GLU A 411 10.29 -21.11 8.06
C GLU A 411 8.92 -20.70 8.65
N LEU A 412 7.96 -21.62 8.68
CA LEU A 412 6.66 -21.42 9.31
C LEU A 412 6.78 -21.18 10.82
N TYR A 413 7.66 -21.92 11.52
CA TYR A 413 7.87 -21.74 12.96
C TYR A 413 8.35 -20.32 13.27
N PHE A 414 9.37 -19.86 12.56
CA PHE A 414 9.90 -18.51 12.75
C PHE A 414 8.97 -17.40 12.26
N ALA A 415 7.92 -17.74 11.48
CA ALA A 415 6.84 -16.81 11.15
C ALA A 415 5.75 -16.76 12.23
N ALA A 416 5.67 -17.75 13.12
CA ALA A 416 4.65 -17.80 14.16
C ALA A 416 4.84 -16.69 15.21
N PRO A 417 3.74 -16.08 15.73
CA PRO A 417 3.83 -14.93 16.63
C PRO A 417 4.75 -15.15 17.84
N ASP A 418 4.64 -16.30 18.50
CA ASP A 418 5.42 -16.59 19.72
C ASP A 418 6.92 -16.68 19.43
N ALA A 419 7.30 -17.30 18.31
CA ALA A 419 8.70 -17.38 17.88
C ALA A 419 9.23 -16.01 17.44
N ARG A 420 8.42 -15.22 16.72
CA ARG A 420 8.76 -13.84 16.34
C ARG A 420 9.04 -12.99 17.57
N ASN A 421 8.15 -13.04 18.57
CA ASN A 421 8.31 -12.29 19.82
C ASN A 421 9.60 -12.67 20.54
N ARG A 422 9.90 -13.97 20.69
CA ARG A 422 11.16 -14.44 21.31
C ARG A 422 12.42 -13.99 20.57
N VAL A 423 12.36 -13.82 19.25
CA VAL A 423 13.47 -13.29 18.45
C VAL A 423 13.62 -11.78 18.67
N THR A 424 12.52 -11.03 18.64
CA THR A 424 12.55 -9.57 18.80
C THR A 424 12.86 -9.13 20.23
N GLU A 425 12.50 -9.89 21.26
CA GLU A 425 12.85 -9.60 22.67
C GLU A 425 14.36 -9.64 22.92
N LYS A 426 15.10 -10.44 22.14
CA LYS A 426 16.58 -10.50 22.21
C LYS A 426 17.27 -9.41 21.39
N ALA A 427 16.50 -8.53 20.74
CA ALA A 427 17.05 -7.45 19.92
C ALA A 427 17.91 -6.50 20.76
N LYS A 428 19.11 -6.19 20.26
CA LYS A 428 20.01 -5.19 20.86
C LYS A 428 20.03 -3.95 20.00
N THR A 429 19.92 -2.78 20.63
CA THR A 429 19.99 -1.47 19.97
C THR A 429 21.42 -0.94 20.00
N THR A 430 22.00 -0.66 18.83
CA THR A 430 23.29 0.05 18.72
C THR A 430 23.19 1.09 17.59
N SER A 431 23.49 2.35 17.89
CA SER A 431 23.57 3.45 16.90
C SER A 431 22.33 3.57 15.98
N GLY A 432 21.12 3.47 16.54
CA GLY A 432 19.86 3.61 15.80
C GLY A 432 19.44 2.40 14.96
N GLN A 433 20.19 1.29 15.00
CA GLN A 433 19.78 0.02 14.39
C GLN A 433 19.56 -1.04 15.46
N GLN A 434 18.56 -1.89 15.21
CA GLN A 434 18.33 -3.08 16.02
C GLN A 434 18.97 -4.29 15.34
N GLY A 435 19.61 -5.13 16.12
CA GLY A 435 20.31 -6.31 15.64
C GLY A 435 20.01 -7.57 16.44
N VAL A 436 20.03 -8.71 15.75
CA VAL A 436 20.01 -10.05 16.33
C VAL A 436 21.29 -10.78 15.92
N SER A 437 21.97 -11.46 16.84
CA SER A 437 23.18 -12.21 16.53
C SER A 437 22.85 -13.64 16.08
N GLY A 438 23.80 -14.29 15.39
CA GLY A 438 23.67 -15.71 15.05
C GLY A 438 23.56 -16.61 16.29
N GLY A 439 24.12 -16.20 17.43
CA GLY A 439 23.94 -16.88 18.71
C GLY A 439 22.51 -16.76 19.24
N ASP A 440 21.89 -15.58 19.09
CA ASP A 440 20.51 -15.34 19.51
C ASP A 440 19.51 -16.17 18.70
N ILE A 441 19.79 -16.38 17.40
CA ILE A 441 19.00 -17.27 16.51
C ILE A 441 19.24 -18.75 16.85
N LYS A 442 20.52 -19.17 17.00
CA LYS A 442 20.90 -20.54 17.37
C LYS A 442 20.29 -21.00 18.68
N GLY A 443 20.22 -20.10 19.67
CA GLY A 443 19.66 -20.38 20.98
C GLY A 443 18.15 -20.23 21.08
N GLN A 444 17.42 -20.08 19.96
CA GLN A 444 15.95 -20.06 20.00
C GLN A 444 15.43 -21.47 20.33
N PRO A 445 14.52 -21.62 21.30
CA PRO A 445 13.72 -22.82 21.44
C PRO A 445 12.86 -23.00 20.19
N ILE A 446 12.86 -24.20 19.63
CA ILE A 446 12.01 -24.61 18.52
C ILE A 446 11.18 -25.83 18.91
N ALA A 447 9.91 -25.84 18.52
CA ALA A 447 9.04 -26.99 18.68
C ALA A 447 9.31 -27.96 17.54
N ILE A 448 9.68 -29.20 17.86
CA ILE A 448 9.94 -30.24 16.87
C ILE A 448 8.82 -31.28 16.93
N ALA A 449 8.27 -31.58 15.76
CA ALA A 449 7.34 -32.67 15.52
C ALA A 449 8.05 -33.83 14.82
N PRO A 450 7.52 -35.07 14.88
CA PRO A 450 7.96 -36.16 13.99
C PRO A 450 7.89 -35.73 12.51
N VAL A 451 8.78 -36.27 11.66
CA VAL A 451 8.94 -35.83 10.26
C VAL A 451 7.63 -35.83 9.48
N GLU A 452 6.83 -36.89 9.60
CA GLU A 452 5.54 -36.99 8.91
C GLU A 452 4.52 -35.96 9.41
N GLU A 453 4.57 -35.60 10.71
CA GLU A 453 3.72 -34.53 11.23
C GLU A 453 4.22 -33.14 10.80
N GLN A 454 5.54 -32.94 10.65
CA GLN A 454 6.06 -31.71 10.06
C GLN A 454 5.51 -31.52 8.63
N ARG A 455 5.48 -32.58 7.82
CA ARG A 455 4.89 -32.56 6.47
C ARG A 455 3.42 -32.17 6.52
N GLU A 456 2.65 -32.74 7.45
CA GLU A 456 1.22 -32.44 7.57
C GLU A 456 0.97 -31.01 8.08
N VAL A 457 1.77 -30.52 9.03
CA VAL A 457 1.73 -29.11 9.47
C VAL A 457 1.97 -28.19 8.29
N VAL A 458 3.05 -28.41 7.52
CA VAL A 458 3.37 -27.62 6.32
C VAL A 458 2.21 -27.67 5.33
N ARG A 459 1.68 -28.85 5.03
CA ARG A 459 0.57 -29.03 4.08
C ARG A 459 -0.68 -28.24 4.50
N ARG A 460 -1.12 -28.38 5.75
CA ARG A 460 -2.33 -27.70 6.27
C ARG A 460 -2.14 -26.19 6.36
N VAL A 461 -0.98 -25.72 6.81
CA VAL A 461 -0.69 -24.29 6.87
C VAL A 461 -0.66 -23.70 5.45
N CYS A 462 -0.01 -24.36 4.49
CA CYS A 462 -0.02 -23.90 3.09
C CYS A 462 -1.45 -23.81 2.53
N GLU A 463 -2.27 -24.85 2.70
CA GLU A 463 -3.68 -24.86 2.26
C GLU A 463 -4.50 -23.71 2.88
N MET A 464 -4.33 -23.45 4.18
CA MET A 464 -5.02 -22.34 4.84
C MET A 464 -4.50 -20.98 4.38
N MET A 465 -3.20 -20.86 4.12
CA MET A 465 -2.60 -19.61 3.64
C MET A 465 -3.00 -19.28 2.21
N GLU A 466 -3.19 -20.29 1.36
CA GLU A 466 -3.76 -20.13 0.02
C GLU A 466 -5.19 -19.56 0.10
N ARG A 467 -6.04 -20.12 0.96
CA ARG A 467 -7.40 -19.59 1.20
C ARG A 467 -7.40 -18.16 1.75
N ILE A 468 -6.47 -17.85 2.64
CA ILE A 468 -6.27 -16.49 3.17
C ILE A 468 -5.91 -15.53 2.03
N ASN A 469 -5.00 -15.92 1.15
CA ASN A 469 -4.61 -15.11 0.00
C ASN A 469 -5.77 -14.92 -0.99
N GLU A 470 -6.61 -15.95 -1.20
CA GLU A 470 -7.83 -15.84 -2.02
C GLU A 470 -8.80 -14.80 -1.44
N LEU A 471 -8.97 -14.76 -0.11
CA LEU A 471 -9.79 -13.76 0.56
C LEU A 471 -9.23 -12.34 0.38
N GLU A 472 -7.91 -12.16 0.51
CA GLU A 472 -7.25 -10.87 0.30
C GLU A 472 -7.40 -10.38 -1.14
N ASN A 473 -7.21 -11.27 -2.13
CA ASN A 473 -7.43 -10.96 -3.54
C ASN A 473 -8.90 -10.63 -3.83
N GLY A 474 -9.84 -11.35 -3.20
CA GLY A 474 -11.27 -11.08 -3.29
C GLY A 474 -11.63 -9.69 -2.79
N LEU A 475 -11.07 -9.27 -1.65
CA LEU A 475 -11.25 -7.91 -1.11
C LEU A 475 -10.76 -6.83 -2.08
N ALA A 476 -9.54 -6.98 -2.59
CA ALA A 476 -8.97 -6.03 -3.55
C ALA A 476 -9.81 -5.93 -4.84
N SER A 477 -10.34 -7.06 -5.32
CA SER A 477 -11.23 -7.08 -6.47
C SER A 477 -12.54 -6.35 -6.19
N ILE A 478 -13.15 -6.53 -5.01
CA ILE A 478 -14.39 -5.85 -4.64
C ILE A 478 -14.17 -4.34 -4.54
N GLU A 479 -13.05 -3.89 -3.96
CA GLU A 479 -12.69 -2.46 -3.90
C GLU A 479 -12.55 -1.83 -5.29
N SER A 480 -11.95 -2.56 -6.24
CA SER A 480 -11.87 -2.15 -7.64
C SER A 480 -13.27 -2.03 -8.26
N SER A 481 -14.12 -3.05 -8.08
CA SER A 481 -15.49 -3.04 -8.61
C SER A 481 -16.35 -1.91 -8.03
N LEU A 482 -16.20 -1.57 -6.74
CA LEU A 482 -16.89 -0.43 -6.13
C LEU A 482 -16.42 0.91 -6.74
N THR A 483 -15.14 1.01 -7.05
CA THR A 483 -14.57 2.19 -7.73
C THR A 483 -15.13 2.33 -9.14
N GLU A 484 -15.17 1.24 -9.91
CA GLU A 484 -15.77 1.21 -11.25
C GLU A 484 -17.27 1.52 -11.22
N LEU A 485 -18.01 1.00 -10.22
CA LEU A 485 -19.42 1.29 -10.02
C LEU A 485 -19.66 2.79 -9.79
N ASP A 486 -18.88 3.43 -8.92
CA ASP A 486 -19.01 4.87 -8.66
C ASP A 486 -18.73 5.70 -9.92
N GLN A 487 -17.73 5.30 -10.73
CA GLN A 487 -17.46 5.95 -12.02
C GLN A 487 -18.57 5.72 -13.04
N SER A 488 -19.17 4.52 -13.07
CA SER A 488 -20.32 4.21 -13.92
C SER A 488 -21.55 5.04 -13.54
N ILE A 489 -21.83 5.20 -12.24
CA ILE A 489 -22.91 6.05 -11.72
C ILE A 489 -22.74 7.49 -12.21
N LEU A 490 -21.54 8.05 -12.04
CA LEU A 490 -21.23 9.40 -12.53
C LEU A 490 -21.37 9.50 -14.05
N SER A 491 -20.85 8.53 -14.80
CA SER A 491 -20.95 8.53 -16.27
C SER A 491 -22.41 8.47 -16.75
N LYS A 492 -23.26 7.65 -16.14
CA LYS A 492 -24.69 7.59 -16.46
C LYS A 492 -25.43 8.86 -16.05
N ALA A 493 -25.08 9.44 -14.91
CA ALA A 493 -25.67 10.69 -14.44
C ALA A 493 -25.50 11.82 -15.46
N PHE A 494 -24.28 12.03 -15.93
CA PHE A 494 -23.95 13.13 -16.85
C PHE A 494 -24.21 12.81 -18.33
N ARG A 495 -24.80 11.66 -18.62
CA ARG A 495 -25.42 11.31 -19.91
C ARG A 495 -26.95 11.34 -19.88
N GLY A 496 -27.57 11.74 -18.75
CA GLY A 496 -29.03 11.73 -18.58
C GLY A 496 -29.65 10.34 -18.55
N GLU A 497 -28.86 9.31 -18.19
CA GLU A 497 -29.28 7.91 -18.13
C GLU A 497 -29.60 7.45 -16.70
N LEU A 498 -29.29 8.27 -15.68
CA LEU A 498 -29.44 7.89 -14.27
C LEU A 498 -30.85 8.16 -13.72
N VAL A 499 -31.50 9.23 -14.19
CA VAL A 499 -32.85 9.63 -13.75
C VAL A 499 -33.73 9.86 -14.98
N PRO A 500 -35.05 9.63 -14.90
CA PRO A 500 -35.96 9.98 -15.98
C PRO A 500 -35.96 11.49 -16.26
N GLN A 501 -36.01 11.85 -17.55
CA GLN A 501 -36.22 13.23 -17.99
C GLN A 501 -37.69 13.62 -17.81
N ASP A 502 -37.94 14.86 -17.40
CA ASP A 502 -39.28 15.42 -17.25
C ASP A 502 -39.49 16.54 -18.27
N PRO A 503 -40.35 16.35 -19.30
CA PRO A 503 -40.62 17.37 -20.30
C PRO A 503 -41.22 18.68 -19.77
N SER A 504 -41.71 18.69 -18.52
CA SER A 504 -42.23 19.89 -17.86
C SER A 504 -41.17 20.76 -17.19
N ASP A 505 -39.93 20.26 -17.07
CA ASP A 505 -38.83 21.03 -16.51
C ASP A 505 -38.45 22.21 -17.41
N GLU A 506 -38.07 23.34 -16.79
CA GLU A 506 -37.45 24.46 -17.51
C GLU A 506 -36.14 23.99 -18.18
N PRO A 507 -36.03 24.04 -19.53
CA PRO A 507 -34.85 23.54 -20.21
C PRO A 507 -33.60 24.34 -19.82
N ALA A 508 -32.44 23.70 -19.85
CA ALA A 508 -31.16 24.33 -19.50
C ALA A 508 -30.87 25.61 -20.29
N SER A 509 -31.40 25.72 -21.52
CA SER A 509 -31.27 26.93 -22.35
C SER A 509 -31.94 28.16 -21.76
N GLU A 510 -33.12 27.99 -21.14
CA GLU A 510 -33.82 29.09 -20.46
C GLU A 510 -33.11 29.46 -19.15
N LEU A 511 -32.64 28.46 -18.40
CA LEU A 511 -31.79 28.68 -17.22
C LEU A 511 -30.54 29.49 -17.57
N LEU A 512 -29.80 29.09 -18.61
CA LEU A 512 -28.60 29.80 -19.07
C LEU A 512 -28.93 31.20 -19.60
N ALA A 513 -30.08 31.39 -20.24
CA ALA A 513 -30.55 32.70 -20.67
C ALA A 513 -30.83 33.63 -19.48
N ARG A 514 -31.47 33.14 -18.41
CA ARG A 514 -31.69 33.88 -17.15
C ARG A 514 -30.36 34.29 -16.52
N ILE A 515 -29.41 33.35 -16.42
CA ILE A 515 -28.06 33.60 -15.91
C ILE A 515 -27.35 34.70 -16.72
N ARG A 516 -27.40 34.64 -18.05
CA ARG A 516 -26.79 35.66 -18.93
C ARG A 516 -27.39 37.04 -18.68
N LYS A 517 -28.72 37.14 -18.55
CA LYS A 517 -29.43 38.39 -18.26
C LYS A 517 -29.04 38.99 -16.90
N GLN A 518 -29.02 38.17 -15.84
CA GLN A 518 -28.60 38.61 -14.50
C GLN A 518 -27.17 39.17 -14.51
N ARG A 519 -26.25 38.53 -15.23
CA ARG A 519 -24.86 39.00 -15.31
C ARG A 519 -24.69 40.30 -16.10
N GLN A 520 -25.50 40.52 -17.12
CA GLN A 520 -25.53 41.80 -17.83
C GLN A 520 -26.06 42.91 -16.90
N ALA A 521 -27.13 42.65 -16.15
CA ALA A 521 -27.70 43.61 -15.20
C ALA A 521 -26.73 43.99 -14.05
N THR A 522 -25.91 43.05 -13.58
CA THR A 522 -24.88 43.32 -12.57
C THR A 522 -23.70 44.12 -13.13
N LYS A 523 -23.42 44.04 -14.44
CA LYS A 523 -22.39 44.86 -15.11
C LYS A 523 -22.85 46.29 -15.41
N THR A 524 -24.15 46.54 -15.54
CA THR A 524 -24.72 47.84 -15.90
C THR A 524 -25.15 48.71 -14.72
N LYS A 525 -25.09 48.22 -13.47
CA LYS A 525 -25.18 49.08 -12.29
C LYS A 525 -23.85 49.84 -12.11
N PRO A 526 -23.80 51.18 -12.27
CA PRO A 526 -22.61 51.95 -11.91
C PRO A 526 -22.40 51.84 -10.41
N ASN A 527 -21.14 51.68 -9.99
CA ASN A 527 -20.73 51.88 -8.60
C ASN A 527 -21.02 53.30 -8.14
#